data_AF-A0A954G7C0-F1
#
_entry.id   AF-A0A954G7C0-F1
#
_cell.length_a   1.000
_cell.length_b   1.000
_cell.length_c   1.000
_cell.angle_alpha   90.00
_cell.angle_beta   90.00
_cell.angle_gamma   90.00
#
_symmetry.space_group_name_H-M   'P 1'
#
loop_
_entity.id
_entity.type
_entity.pdbx_description
1 polymer ?
#
loop_
_entity_poly.entity_id
_entity_poly.type
_entity_poly.pdbx_seq_one_letter_code
_entity_poly.pdbx_strand_id
1 'polypeptide(L)'
;DENVSFQTMRDAIGGELADRLRELSIQIYQQGSEYARQQGIILADTKFEFGLLDGEPILIDEVLTPDSSRFWPADLYQPGGAQPSLDKQFVRDWLETTTWDKNSTPPVLPDEIVMKTREKYFEAFQMLTGQACTW
;
A
#
# COMPACT_ATOMS: atom_id res chain seq x y z
N ASP A 1 7.08 11.31 -4.67
CA ASP A 1 8.10 11.04 -3.64
C ASP A 1 9.43 10.70 -4.30
N GLU A 2 10.52 11.06 -3.64
CA GLU A 2 11.87 10.68 -4.04
C GLU A 2 12.39 9.61 -3.07
N ASN A 3 12.91 8.50 -3.60
CA ASN A 3 13.52 7.47 -2.77
C ASN A 3 14.83 8.00 -2.18
N VAL A 4 14.89 8.10 -0.86
CA VAL A 4 16.08 8.57 -0.15
C VAL A 4 16.74 7.45 0.65
N SER A 5 18.03 7.61 0.92
CA SER A 5 18.76 6.68 1.79
C SER A 5 18.37 6.89 3.27
N PHE A 6 18.58 5.88 4.10
CA PHE A 6 18.40 6.04 5.54
C PHE A 6 19.33 7.10 6.13
N GLN A 7 20.55 7.27 5.60
CA GLN A 7 21.46 8.33 6.05
C GLN A 7 20.87 9.72 5.78
N THR A 8 20.31 9.94 4.60
CA THR A 8 19.62 11.18 4.24
C THR A 8 18.48 11.48 5.22
N MET A 9 17.72 10.45 5.63
CA MET A 9 16.68 10.59 6.65
C MET A 9 17.27 11.00 8.00
N ARG A 10 18.32 10.31 8.49
CA ARG A 10 18.99 10.66 9.76
C ARG A 10 19.50 12.10 9.77
N ASP A 11 20.09 12.55 8.66
CA ASP A 11 20.62 13.91 8.54
C ASP A 11 19.50 14.96 8.58
N ALA A 12 18.31 14.62 8.07
CA ALA A 12 17.16 15.53 8.01
C ALA A 12 16.39 15.65 9.32
N ILE A 13 16.14 14.53 10.02
CA ILE A 13 15.25 14.48 11.19
C ILE A 13 15.95 14.09 12.50
N GLY A 14 17.25 13.85 12.46
CA GLY A 14 18.04 13.40 13.60
C GLY A 14 18.11 11.88 13.73
N GLY A 15 19.22 11.39 14.25
CA GLY A 15 19.52 9.96 14.32
C GLY A 15 18.56 9.15 15.18
N GLU A 16 18.21 9.66 16.36
CA GLU A 16 17.34 8.98 17.32
C GLU A 16 15.92 8.79 16.77
N LEU A 17 15.32 9.86 16.25
CA LEU A 17 13.98 9.80 15.66
C LEU A 17 13.95 8.91 14.41
N ALA A 18 14.95 9.00 13.52
CA ALA A 18 15.03 8.15 12.34
C ALA A 18 15.16 6.66 12.69
N ASP A 19 16.01 6.32 13.66
CA ASP A 19 16.15 4.94 14.15
C ASP A 19 14.82 4.43 14.74
N ARG A 20 14.13 5.27 15.52
CA ARG A 20 12.81 4.94 16.11
C ARG A 20 11.72 4.71 15.05
N LEU A 21 11.64 5.57 14.04
CA LEU A 21 10.67 5.42 12.95
C LEU A 21 10.92 4.16 12.13
N ARG A 22 12.19 3.80 11.89
CA ARG A 22 12.54 2.55 11.20
C ARG A 22 12.09 1.34 12.02
N GLU A 23 12.37 1.32 13.32
CA GLU A 23 11.94 0.23 14.21
C GLU A 23 10.42 0.05 14.19
N LEU A 24 9.67 1.13 14.40
CA LEU A 24 8.21 1.11 14.40
C LEU A 24 7.66 0.66 13.04
N SER A 25 8.18 1.20 11.94
CA SER A 25 7.74 0.84 10.58
C SER A 25 7.91 -0.65 10.31
N ILE A 26 9.08 -1.21 10.63
CA ILE A 26 9.35 -2.64 10.42
C ILE A 26 8.49 -3.50 11.35
N GLN A 27 8.30 -3.11 12.60
CA GLN A 27 7.47 -3.85 13.55
C GLN A 27 6.00 -3.91 13.09
N ILE A 28 5.43 -2.76 12.69
CA ILE A 28 4.04 -2.69 12.22
C ILE A 28 3.89 -3.49 10.93
N TYR A 29 4.81 -3.34 9.98
CA TYR A 29 4.82 -4.11 8.74
C TYR A 29 4.86 -5.62 9.00
N GLN A 30 5.74 -6.10 9.89
CA GLN A 30 5.86 -7.53 10.21
C GLN A 30 4.56 -8.08 10.79
N GLN A 31 3.92 -7.35 11.72
CA GLN A 31 2.64 -7.77 12.29
C GLN A 31 1.53 -7.83 11.24
N GLY A 32 1.41 -6.78 10.42
CA GLY A 32 0.41 -6.72 9.34
C GLY A 32 0.64 -7.78 8.27
N SER A 33 1.88 -7.98 7.85
CA SER A 33 2.27 -8.98 6.84
C SER A 33 2.00 -10.41 7.32
N GLU A 34 2.34 -10.72 8.57
CA GLU A 34 2.07 -12.05 9.14
C GLU A 34 0.58 -12.33 9.24
N TYR A 35 -0.22 -11.34 9.64
CA TYR A 35 -1.67 -11.47 9.66
C TYR A 35 -2.26 -11.64 8.25
N ALA A 36 -1.88 -10.79 7.29
CA ALA A 36 -2.33 -10.89 5.90
C ALA A 36 -1.99 -12.25 5.29
N ARG A 37 -0.80 -12.78 5.59
CA ARG A 37 -0.34 -14.10 5.14
C ARG A 37 -1.26 -15.23 5.62
N GLN A 38 -1.78 -15.13 6.85
CA GLN A 38 -2.76 -16.09 7.39
C GLN A 38 -4.09 -16.04 6.64
N GLN A 39 -4.42 -14.90 6.02
CA GLN A 39 -5.60 -14.71 5.17
C GLN A 39 -5.32 -15.02 3.68
N GLY A 40 -4.16 -15.58 3.35
CA GLY A 40 -3.80 -15.91 1.96
C GLY A 40 -3.35 -14.71 1.13
N ILE A 41 -2.91 -13.62 1.77
CA ILE A 41 -2.42 -12.40 1.11
C ILE A 41 -0.95 -12.17 1.44
N ILE A 42 -0.15 -11.89 0.41
CA ILE A 42 1.21 -11.35 0.56
C ILE A 42 1.09 -9.82 0.57
N LEU A 43 1.46 -9.21 1.69
CA LEU A 43 1.72 -7.78 1.77
C LEU A 43 3.14 -7.52 1.26
N ALA A 44 3.28 -7.00 0.04
CA ALA A 44 4.58 -6.83 -0.61
C ALA A 44 5.35 -5.61 -0.09
N ASP A 45 4.64 -4.50 0.10
CA ASP A 45 5.14 -3.26 0.68
C ASP A 45 3.97 -2.39 1.18
N THR A 46 4.32 -1.36 1.96
CA THR A 46 3.37 -0.37 2.45
C THR A 46 4.05 0.96 2.73
N LYS A 47 3.27 2.04 2.69
CA LYS A 47 3.65 3.36 3.22
C LYS A 47 3.03 3.54 4.60
N PHE A 48 3.77 4.14 5.53
CA PHE A 48 3.24 4.67 6.78
C PHE A 48 3.56 6.15 6.88
N GLU A 49 2.67 6.91 7.50
CA GLU A 49 2.95 8.28 7.90
C GLU A 49 2.96 8.37 9.42
N PHE A 50 3.92 9.15 9.94
CA PHE A 50 4.05 9.40 11.37
C PHE A 50 3.99 10.90 11.63
N GLY A 51 3.16 11.27 12.60
CA GLY A 51 3.18 12.59 13.22
C GLY A 51 4.04 12.57 14.49
N LEU A 52 4.27 13.75 15.06
CA LEU A 52 4.84 13.89 16.41
C LEU A 52 3.78 14.49 17.33
N LEU A 53 3.54 13.83 18.45
CA LEU A 53 2.73 14.36 19.55
C LEU A 53 3.59 14.36 20.80
N ASP A 54 3.81 15.55 21.37
CA ASP A 54 4.67 15.75 22.55
C ASP A 54 6.10 15.18 22.38
N GLY A 55 6.61 15.18 21.14
CA GLY A 55 7.93 14.66 20.79
C GLY A 55 7.96 13.16 20.48
N GLU A 56 6.86 12.44 20.69
CA GLU A 56 6.75 11.00 20.43
C GLU A 56 6.12 10.71 19.06
N PRO A 57 6.64 9.73 18.31
CA PRO A 57 6.02 9.28 17.07
C PRO A 57 4.62 8.70 17.30
N ILE A 58 3.65 9.21 16.56
CA ILE A 58 2.29 8.64 16.47
C ILE A 58 2.02 8.20 15.03
N LEU A 59 1.40 7.03 14.88
CA LEU A 59 0.93 6.57 13.57
C LEU A 59 -0.29 7.41 13.17
N ILE A 60 -0.25 7.94 11.95
CA ILE A 60 -1.33 8.75 11.37
C ILE A 60 -1.69 8.19 9.99
N ASP A 61 -2.48 8.95 9.23
CA ASP A 61 -2.98 8.57 7.89
C ASP A 61 -3.71 7.21 7.91
N GLU A 62 -3.99 6.66 6.75
CA GLU A 62 -4.41 5.28 6.57
C GLU A 62 -3.26 4.29 6.76
N VAL A 63 -3.61 3.06 7.15
CA VAL A 63 -2.64 2.03 7.54
C VAL A 63 -3.05 0.71 6.93
N LEU A 64 -2.16 0.12 6.13
CA LEU A 64 -2.36 -1.21 5.54
C LEU A 64 -3.64 -1.32 4.69
N THR A 65 -3.95 -0.27 3.92
CA THR A 65 -5.06 -0.26 2.97
C THR A 65 -4.58 -0.57 1.55
N PRO A 66 -5.46 -0.95 0.61
CA PRO A 66 -5.08 -1.12 -0.80
C PRO A 66 -4.61 0.18 -1.48
N ASP A 67 -4.80 1.34 -0.84
CA ASP A 67 -4.27 2.62 -1.33
C ASP A 67 -2.80 2.79 -0.94
N SER A 68 -2.47 2.44 0.29
CA SER A 68 -1.14 2.59 0.89
C SER A 68 -0.21 1.40 0.67
N SER A 69 -0.75 0.26 0.24
CA SER A 69 -0.07 -1.04 0.26
C SER A 69 -0.30 -1.84 -1.01
N ARG A 70 0.66 -2.69 -1.35
CA ARG A 70 0.52 -3.69 -2.43
C ARG A 70 0.14 -5.04 -1.85
N PHE A 71 -1.03 -5.54 -2.26
CA PHE A 71 -1.56 -6.82 -1.82
C PHE A 71 -1.59 -7.82 -2.98
N TRP A 72 -0.92 -8.96 -2.80
CA TRP A 72 -0.89 -10.04 -3.79
C TRP A 72 -1.58 -11.29 -3.24
N PRO A 73 -2.47 -11.95 -4.01
CA PRO A 73 -2.99 -13.26 -3.64
C PRO A 73 -1.84 -14.27 -3.56
N ALA A 74 -1.68 -14.92 -2.41
CA ALA A 74 -0.53 -15.79 -2.15
C ALA A 74 -0.52 -17.05 -3.04
N ASP A 75 -1.69 -17.53 -3.43
CA ASP A 75 -1.90 -18.68 -4.32
C ASP A 75 -1.53 -18.41 -5.78
N LEU A 76 -1.49 -17.13 -6.18
CA LEU A 76 -1.15 -16.71 -7.56
C LEU A 76 0.25 -16.10 -7.69
N TYR A 77 0.97 -15.91 -6.58
CA TYR A 77 2.31 -15.31 -6.58
C TYR A 77 3.32 -16.18 -7.33
N GLN A 78 4.10 -15.55 -8.22
CA GLN A 78 5.22 -16.19 -8.93
C GLN A 78 6.41 -15.24 -9.08
N PRO A 79 7.60 -15.58 -8.56
CA PRO A 79 8.76 -14.70 -8.68
C PRO A 79 9.21 -14.51 -10.14
N GLY A 80 9.80 -13.34 -10.43
CA GLY A 80 10.39 -13.06 -11.74
C GLY A 80 9.47 -12.38 -12.75
N GLY A 81 8.27 -11.95 -12.35
CA GLY A 81 7.32 -11.24 -13.20
C GLY A 81 6.42 -10.26 -12.46
N ALA A 82 5.46 -9.68 -13.18
CA ALA A 82 4.39 -8.89 -12.59
C ALA A 82 3.47 -9.79 -11.74
N GLN A 83 2.98 -9.26 -10.63
CA GLN A 83 2.12 -10.00 -9.70
C GLN A 83 0.66 -9.57 -9.88
N PRO A 84 -0.30 -10.50 -9.76
CA PRO A 84 -1.71 -10.14 -9.59
C PRO A 84 -1.88 -9.28 -8.35
N SER A 85 -2.71 -8.25 -8.46
CA SER A 85 -2.90 -7.27 -7.41
C SER A 85 -4.35 -7.23 -6.95
N LEU A 86 -4.55 -7.03 -5.66
CA LEU A 86 -5.84 -6.75 -5.02
C LEU A 86 -6.03 -5.23 -4.76
N ASP A 87 -5.24 -4.40 -5.42
CA ASP A 87 -5.15 -2.95 -5.20
C ASP A 87 -5.37 -2.12 -6.49
N LYS A 88 -4.97 -0.85 -6.47
CA LYS A 88 -5.10 0.14 -7.57
C LYS A 88 -4.39 -0.25 -8.88
N GLN A 89 -3.70 -1.38 -8.93
CA GLN A 89 -2.93 -1.76 -10.11
C GLN A 89 -3.77 -1.79 -11.40
N PHE A 90 -5.06 -2.14 -11.36
CA PHE A 90 -5.94 -2.10 -12.54
C PHE A 90 -6.10 -0.71 -13.15
N VAL A 91 -6.22 0.33 -12.30
CA VAL A 91 -6.29 1.72 -12.76
C VAL A 91 -4.96 2.11 -13.40
N ARG A 92 -3.84 1.73 -12.78
CA ARG A 92 -2.49 2.01 -13.29
C ARG A 92 -2.29 1.35 -14.65
N ASP A 93 -2.54 0.05 -14.74
CA ASP A 93 -2.39 -0.75 -15.96
C ASP A 93 -3.27 -0.19 -17.08
N TRP A 94 -4.51 0.20 -16.78
CA TRP A 94 -5.38 0.83 -17.77
C TRP A 94 -4.84 2.19 -18.23
N LEU A 95 -4.38 3.04 -17.32
CA LEU A 95 -3.80 4.34 -17.67
C LEU A 95 -2.56 4.19 -18.56
N GLU A 96 -1.74 3.15 -18.39
CA GLU A 96 -0.61 2.86 -19.29
C GLU A 96 -1.05 2.49 -20.72
N THR A 97 -2.30 2.08 -20.92
CA THR A 97 -2.85 1.85 -22.29
C THR A 97 -3.34 3.14 -22.96
N THR A 98 -3.40 4.25 -22.23
CA THR A 98 -3.86 5.55 -22.73
C THR A 98 -2.68 6.40 -23.21
N THR A 99 -2.98 7.49 -23.93
CA THR A 99 -1.98 8.50 -24.32
C THR A 99 -1.73 9.55 -23.24
N TRP A 100 -2.17 9.31 -22.00
CA TRP A 100 -2.04 10.28 -20.91
C TRP A 100 -0.58 10.42 -20.48
N ASP A 101 -0.11 11.66 -20.42
CA ASP A 101 1.28 12.03 -20.12
C ASP A 101 1.62 12.01 -18.62
N LYS A 102 0.68 11.62 -17.76
CA LYS A 102 0.78 11.59 -16.30
C LYS A 102 0.95 12.96 -15.64
N ASN A 103 0.78 14.05 -16.40
CA ASN A 103 0.91 15.43 -15.92
C ASN A 103 -0.34 16.28 -16.20
N SER A 104 -1.03 15.99 -17.30
CA SER A 104 -2.30 16.63 -17.69
C SER A 104 -3.48 16.04 -16.91
N THR A 105 -4.69 16.56 -17.14
CA THR A 105 -5.90 15.96 -16.56
C THR A 105 -6.08 14.53 -17.05
N PRO A 106 -6.18 13.53 -16.16
CA PRO A 106 -6.34 12.14 -16.57
C PRO A 106 -7.69 11.94 -17.29
N PRO A 107 -7.76 10.97 -18.23
CA PRO A 107 -9.03 10.60 -18.84
C PRO A 107 -9.99 10.02 -17.79
N VAL A 108 -11.28 10.14 -18.07
CA VAL A 108 -12.32 9.50 -17.26
C VAL A 108 -12.16 7.98 -17.33
N LEU A 109 -12.15 7.32 -16.17
CA LEU A 109 -12.09 5.87 -16.09
C LEU A 109 -13.38 5.26 -16.65
N PRO A 110 -13.30 4.25 -17.54
CA PRO A 110 -14.46 3.49 -17.95
C PRO A 110 -15.11 2.79 -16.76
N ASP A 111 -16.44 2.65 -16.79
CA ASP A 111 -17.22 2.02 -15.72
C ASP A 111 -16.70 0.62 -15.36
N GLU A 112 -16.24 -0.15 -16.36
CA GLU A 112 -15.66 -1.48 -16.13
C GLU A 112 -14.41 -1.43 -15.23
N ILE A 113 -13.53 -0.45 -15.44
CA ILE A 113 -12.32 -0.28 -14.63
C ILE A 113 -12.71 0.13 -13.21
N VAL A 114 -13.65 1.06 -13.07
CA VAL A 114 -14.18 1.48 -11.76
C VAL A 114 -14.76 0.28 -11.00
N MET A 115 -15.58 -0.53 -11.65
CA MET A 115 -16.20 -1.71 -11.04
C MET A 115 -15.17 -2.76 -10.65
N LYS A 116 -14.21 -3.09 -11.52
CA LYS A 116 -13.14 -4.04 -11.20
C LYS A 116 -12.27 -3.57 -10.04
N THR A 117 -11.92 -2.28 -10.01
CA THR A 117 -11.17 -1.72 -8.87
C THR A 117 -11.98 -1.83 -7.58
N ARG A 118 -13.27 -1.48 -7.59
CA ARG A 118 -14.15 -1.64 -6.42
C ARG A 118 -14.21 -3.09 -5.92
N GLU A 119 -14.40 -4.05 -6.83
CA GLU A 119 -14.46 -5.48 -6.48
C GLU A 119 -13.18 -5.95 -5.78
N LYS A 120 -12.02 -5.49 -6.23
CA LYS A 120 -10.72 -5.85 -5.65
C LYS A 120 -10.53 -5.31 -4.24
N TYR A 121 -11.00 -4.10 -3.99
CA TYR A 121 -11.01 -3.52 -2.65
C TYR A 121 -11.89 -4.31 -1.70
N PHE A 122 -13.06 -4.75 -2.18
CA PHE A 122 -14.00 -5.51 -1.37
C PHE A 122 -13.47 -6.92 -1.09
N GLU A 123 -12.83 -7.53 -2.08
CA GLU A 123 -12.14 -8.81 -1.93
C GLU A 123 -11.03 -8.70 -0.87
N ALA A 124 -10.14 -7.70 -0.98
CA ALA A 124 -9.08 -7.46 0.00
C ALA A 124 -9.66 -7.22 1.41
N PHE A 125 -10.68 -6.37 1.53
CA PHE A 125 -11.36 -6.09 2.80
C PHE A 125 -11.98 -7.36 3.39
N GLN A 126 -12.70 -8.13 2.60
CA GLN A 126 -13.37 -9.34 3.05
C GLN A 126 -12.36 -10.41 3.47
N MET A 127 -11.28 -10.59 2.72
CA MET A 127 -10.21 -11.52 3.07
C MET A 127 -9.51 -11.11 4.37
N LEU A 128 -9.17 -9.83 4.52
CA LEU A 128 -8.46 -9.34 5.71
C LEU A 128 -9.33 -9.27 6.96
N THR A 129 -10.63 -9.01 6.84
CA THR A 129 -11.49 -8.78 8.02
C THR A 129 -12.46 -9.92 8.30
N GLY A 130 -12.69 -10.81 7.32
CA GLY A 130 -13.78 -11.80 7.35
C GLY A 130 -15.18 -11.20 7.24
N GLN A 131 -15.30 -9.89 6.99
CA GLN A 131 -16.59 -9.19 6.94
C GLN A 131 -17.05 -8.93 5.51
N ALA A 132 -18.35 -9.01 5.28
CA ALA A 132 -18.93 -8.59 4.01
C ALA A 132 -18.93 -7.06 3.93
N CYS A 133 -18.44 -6.56 2.80
CA CYS A 133 -18.49 -5.15 2.47
C CYS A 133 -19.91 -4.80 1.98
N THR A 134 -20.66 -3.96 2.70
CA THR A 134 -22.09 -3.72 2.41
C THR A 134 -22.39 -2.39 1.72
N TRP A 135 -21.37 -1.60 1.36
CA TRP A 135 -21.50 -0.31 0.70
C TRP A 135 -21.35 -0.41 -0.82
#